data_AF-A0A1M6C1I3-F1
#
_entry.id   AF-A0A1M6C1I3-F1
#
_cell.length_a   1.000
_cell.length_b   1.000
_cell.length_c   1.000
_cell.angle_alpha   90.00
_cell.angle_beta   90.00
_cell.angle_gamma   90.00
#
_symmetry.space_group_name_H-M   'P 1'
#
loop_
_entity.id
_entity.type
_entity.pdbx_description
1 polymer ?
#
loop_
_entity_poly.entity_id
_entity_poly.type
_entity_poly.pdbx_seq_one_letter_code
_entity_poly.pdbx_strand_id
1 'polypeptide(L)'
;MKPISKSSNQGSVLISVLVIFAVLSTLGMALLGLSTLNYKMKLVTQRQKNAFYLAESALEEAYALISKEVETTIYTIPADGLNPQQWKQQYLTRLNESLVSQLQNHTYANLDDLRLPLPPVVTILSFVPFSSHNETCQILLESNAKFNNVFYKQKARIEIDIPNNPPQAHAINPNSLTRMSYLPQE
;
A
#
# COMPACT_ATOMS: atom_id res chain seq x y z
N MET A 1 88.15 -28.33 8.30
CA MET A 1 87.04 -27.38 8.06
C MET A 1 86.03 -28.02 7.14
N LYS A 2 84.78 -28.21 7.57
CA LYS A 2 83.70 -28.84 6.78
C LYS A 2 82.86 -27.71 6.16
N PRO A 3 82.53 -27.73 4.85
CA PRO A 3 81.77 -26.66 4.24
C PRO A 3 80.31 -26.72 4.71
N ILE A 4 79.77 -25.57 5.12
CA ILE A 4 78.36 -25.39 5.47
C ILE A 4 77.57 -25.40 4.15
N SER A 5 76.79 -26.45 3.91
CA SER A 5 75.92 -26.53 2.73
C SER A 5 74.75 -25.57 2.89
N LYS A 6 74.66 -24.54 2.02
CA LYS A 6 73.50 -23.65 1.91
C LYS A 6 72.27 -24.48 1.49
N SER A 7 71.25 -24.57 2.35
CA SER A 7 69.95 -25.15 1.98
C SER A 7 69.26 -24.24 0.95
N SER A 8 68.79 -24.79 -0.17
CA SER A 8 68.06 -24.04 -1.18
C SER A 8 66.67 -23.64 -0.66
N ASN A 9 66.41 -22.34 -0.52
CA ASN A 9 65.14 -21.78 -0.02
C ASN A 9 63.95 -21.91 -1.00
N GLN A 10 64.09 -22.70 -2.07
CA GLN A 10 63.09 -22.81 -3.15
C GLN A 10 61.73 -23.35 -2.65
N GLY A 11 61.70 -24.24 -1.65
CA GLY A 11 60.45 -24.74 -1.06
C GLY A 11 59.71 -23.69 -0.21
N SER A 12 60.44 -22.82 0.48
CA SER A 12 59.85 -21.78 1.34
C SER A 12 59.13 -20.68 0.54
N VAL A 13 59.60 -20.40 -0.69
CA VAL A 13 58.95 -19.43 -1.59
C VAL A 13 57.60 -19.97 -2.06
N LEU A 14 57.52 -21.25 -2.42
CA LEU A 14 56.28 -21.91 -2.85
C LEU A 14 55.21 -21.90 -1.75
N ILE A 15 55.60 -22.19 -0.51
CA ILE A 15 54.70 -22.18 0.65
C ILE A 15 54.16 -20.79 0.95
N SER A 16 54.99 -19.75 0.87
CA SER A 16 54.56 -18.36 1.08
C SER A 16 53.50 -17.94 0.05
N VAL A 17 53.70 -18.28 -1.23
CA VAL A 17 52.72 -18.01 -2.30
C VAL A 17 51.40 -18.74 -2.04
N LEU A 18 51.46 -20.00 -1.61
CA LEU A 18 50.27 -20.79 -1.25
C LEU A 18 49.48 -20.17 -0.10
N VAL A 19 50.16 -19.70 0.94
CA VAL A 19 49.52 -19.01 2.08
C VAL A 19 48.87 -17.71 1.62
N ILE A 20 49.55 -16.90 0.81
CA ILE A 20 49.00 -15.65 0.26
C ILE A 20 47.77 -15.95 -0.60
N PHE A 21 47.82 -16.96 -1.47
CA PHE A 21 46.68 -17.38 -2.28
C PHE A 21 45.51 -17.86 -1.42
N ALA A 22 45.75 -18.62 -0.36
CA ALA A 22 44.71 -19.08 0.54
C ALA A 22 44.01 -17.90 1.25
N VAL A 23 44.78 -16.91 1.72
CA VAL A 23 44.25 -15.69 2.34
C VAL A 23 43.47 -14.83 1.34
N LEU A 24 44.00 -14.65 0.13
CA LEU A 24 43.31 -13.89 -0.93
C LEU A 24 42.02 -14.60 -1.38
N SER A 25 42.02 -15.93 -1.44
CA SER A 25 40.85 -16.72 -1.82
C SER A 25 39.74 -16.63 -0.78
N THR A 26 40.07 -16.72 0.51
CA THR A 26 39.09 -16.57 1.59
C THR A 26 38.54 -15.14 1.65
N LEU A 27 39.38 -14.12 1.47
CA LEU A 27 38.93 -12.72 1.35
C LEU A 27 38.02 -12.52 0.13
N GLY A 28 38.40 -13.07 -1.02
CA GLY A 28 37.62 -12.97 -2.26
C GLY A 28 36.24 -13.61 -2.10
N MET A 29 36.17 -14.81 -1.51
CA MET A 29 34.89 -15.45 -1.19
C MET A 29 34.07 -14.67 -0.17
N ALA A 30 34.70 -14.09 0.85
CA ALA A 30 34.00 -13.26 1.83
C ALA A 30 33.36 -12.02 1.19
N LEU A 31 34.09 -11.33 0.30
CA LEU A 31 33.58 -10.17 -0.42
C LEU A 31 32.43 -10.53 -1.38
N LEU A 32 32.56 -11.64 -2.12
CA LEU A 32 31.48 -12.15 -2.97
C LEU A 32 30.25 -12.55 -2.15
N GLY A 33 30.46 -13.18 -0.99
CA GLY A 33 29.41 -13.51 -0.03
C GLY A 33 28.64 -12.26 0.42
N LEU A 34 29.34 -11.22 0.86
CA LEU A 34 28.72 -9.94 1.25
C LEU A 34 27.98 -9.28 0.09
N SER A 35 28.56 -9.28 -1.11
CA SER A 35 27.94 -8.72 -2.31
C SER A 35 26.62 -9.42 -2.65
N THR A 36 26.61 -10.76 -2.64
CA THR A 36 25.39 -11.54 -2.93
C THR A 36 24.33 -11.39 -1.85
N LEU A 37 24.72 -11.29 -0.57
CA LEU A 37 23.79 -11.00 0.53
C LEU A 37 23.14 -9.62 0.38
N ASN A 38 23.95 -8.59 0.11
CA ASN A 38 23.44 -7.24 -0.14
C ASN A 38 22.49 -7.18 -1.34
N TYR A 39 22.82 -7.88 -2.42
CA TYR A 39 21.96 -7.99 -3.59
C TYR A 39 20.61 -8.65 -3.25
N LYS A 40 20.63 -9.78 -2.53
CA LYS A 40 19.41 -10.47 -2.08
C LYS A 40 18.56 -9.58 -1.18
N MET A 41 19.15 -8.85 -0.23
CA MET A 41 18.41 -7.91 0.61
C MET A 41 17.74 -6.81 -0.21
N LYS A 42 18.46 -6.20 -1.15
CA LYS A 42 17.88 -5.18 -2.06
C LYS A 42 16.69 -5.71 -2.84
N LEU A 43 16.78 -6.94 -3.36
CA LEU A 43 15.67 -7.58 -4.06
C LEU A 43 14.46 -7.79 -3.15
N VAL A 44 14.67 -8.25 -1.92
CA VAL A 44 13.57 -8.44 -0.95
C VAL A 44 12.91 -7.10 -0.60
N THR A 45 13.70 -6.07 -0.31
CA THR A 45 13.18 -4.72 -0.04
C THR A 45 12.39 -4.17 -1.22
N GLN A 46 12.87 -4.37 -2.45
CA GLN A 46 12.14 -3.92 -3.64
C GLN A 46 10.81 -4.66 -3.81
N ARG A 47 10.77 -5.98 -3.57
CA ARG A 47 9.52 -6.75 -3.61
C ARG A 47 8.53 -6.29 -2.54
N GLN A 48 9.00 -5.98 -1.34
CA GLN A 48 8.17 -5.42 -0.27
C GLN A 48 7.57 -4.06 -0.66
N LYS A 49 8.39 -3.16 -1.23
CA LYS A 49 7.91 -1.86 -1.73
C LYS A 49 6.85 -2.02 -2.80
N ASN A 50 7.06 -2.93 -3.75
CA ASN A 50 6.07 -3.18 -4.80
C ASN A 50 4.75 -3.72 -4.22
N ALA A 51 4.81 -4.67 -3.28
CA ALA A 51 3.61 -5.17 -2.61
C ALA A 51 2.89 -4.07 -1.82
N PHE A 52 3.63 -3.16 -1.16
CA PHE A 52 3.07 -1.98 -0.51
C PHE A 52 2.34 -1.07 -1.49
N TYR A 53 2.97 -0.68 -2.60
CA TYR A 53 2.35 0.21 -3.59
C TYR A 53 1.11 -0.40 -4.25
N LEU A 54 1.10 -1.72 -4.46
CA LEU A 54 -0.08 -2.42 -4.96
C LEU A 54 -1.24 -2.42 -3.95
N ALA A 55 -0.93 -2.56 -2.66
CA ALA A 55 -1.94 -2.49 -1.62
C ALA A 55 -2.51 -1.07 -1.50
N GLU A 56 -1.63 -0.06 -1.59
CA GLU A 56 -1.97 1.36 -1.56
C GLU A 56 -2.85 1.76 -2.75
N SER A 57 -2.45 1.43 -3.98
CA SER A 57 -3.20 1.78 -5.18
C SER A 57 -4.63 1.23 -5.19
N ALA A 58 -4.82 0.01 -4.67
CA ALA A 58 -6.15 -0.58 -4.56
C ALA A 58 -7.04 0.17 -3.55
N LEU A 59 -6.45 0.70 -2.47
CA LEU A 59 -7.18 1.56 -1.53
C LEU A 59 -7.49 2.93 -2.13
N GLU A 60 -6.58 3.50 -2.92
CA GLU A 60 -6.81 4.76 -3.63
C GLU A 60 -7.94 4.63 -4.67
N GLU A 61 -8.01 3.51 -5.38
CA GLU A 61 -9.10 3.20 -6.31
C GLU A 61 -10.44 3.10 -5.58
N ALA A 62 -10.46 2.38 -4.45
CA ALA A 62 -11.65 2.28 -3.60
C ALA A 62 -12.09 3.67 -3.08
N TYR A 63 -11.13 4.49 -2.65
CA TYR A 63 -11.40 5.86 -2.24
C TYR A 63 -11.96 6.73 -3.37
N ALA A 64 -11.38 6.66 -4.57
CA ALA A 64 -11.86 7.41 -5.73
C ALA A 64 -13.31 7.07 -6.09
N LEU A 65 -13.68 5.79 -6.01
CA LEU A 65 -15.07 5.35 -6.23
C LEU A 65 -16.02 5.91 -5.16
N ILE A 66 -15.64 5.84 -3.89
CA ILE A 66 -16.45 6.38 -2.79
C ILE A 66 -16.62 7.90 -2.93
N SER A 67 -15.55 8.63 -3.23
CA SER A 67 -15.60 10.09 -3.44
C SER A 67 -16.46 10.48 -4.63
N LYS A 68 -16.41 9.71 -5.73
CA LYS A 68 -17.29 9.91 -6.88
C LYS A 68 -18.76 9.70 -6.52
N GLU A 69 -19.07 8.70 -5.71
CA GLU A 69 -20.45 8.43 -5.29
C GLU A 69 -20.99 9.55 -4.39
N VAL A 70 -20.16 10.03 -3.45
CA VAL A 70 -20.44 11.22 -2.64
C VAL A 70 -20.76 12.42 -3.53
N GLU A 71 -19.91 12.69 -4.52
CA GLU A 71 -20.11 13.80 -5.46
C GLU A 71 -21.42 13.67 -6.24
N THR A 72 -21.70 12.51 -6.83
CA THR A 72 -22.94 12.30 -7.60
C THR A 72 -24.20 12.42 -6.74
N THR A 73 -24.17 11.94 -5.50
CA THR A 73 -25.30 12.03 -4.57
C THR A 73 -25.61 13.47 -4.21
N ILE A 74 -24.60 14.32 -4.04
CA ILE A 74 -24.77 15.76 -3.78
C ILE A 74 -25.57 16.42 -4.92
N TYR A 75 -25.20 16.16 -6.18
CA TYR A 75 -25.85 16.81 -7.33
C TYR A 75 -27.21 16.23 -7.70
N THR A 76 -27.51 15.00 -7.29
CA THR A 76 -28.77 14.31 -7.66
C THR A 76 -29.95 14.71 -6.78
N ILE A 77 -29.70 15.24 -5.57
CA ILE A 77 -30.76 15.63 -4.64
C ILE A 77 -31.18 17.08 -4.93
N PRO A 78 -32.41 17.33 -5.40
CA PRO A 78 -32.89 18.68 -5.63
C PRO A 78 -32.94 19.46 -4.32
N ALA A 79 -32.47 20.70 -4.32
CA ALA A 79 -32.46 21.58 -3.14
C ALA A 79 -33.77 22.36 -2.96
N ASP A 80 -34.61 22.40 -4.00
CA ASP A 80 -35.75 23.30 -4.09
C ASP A 80 -36.85 22.91 -3.09
N GLY A 81 -37.13 23.82 -2.15
CA GLY A 81 -38.21 23.66 -1.16
C GLY A 81 -37.87 22.77 0.03
N LEU A 82 -36.64 22.26 0.15
CA LEU A 82 -36.21 21.40 1.26
C LEU A 82 -35.55 22.21 2.38
N ASN A 83 -35.99 21.96 3.63
CA ASN A 83 -35.27 22.42 4.81
C ASN A 83 -33.89 21.71 4.89
N PRO A 84 -32.80 22.40 5.31
CA PRO A 84 -31.50 21.78 5.58
C PRO A 84 -31.54 20.43 6.30
N GLN A 85 -32.42 20.26 7.30
CA GLN A 85 -32.56 19.00 8.05
C GLN A 85 -33.12 17.86 7.19
N GLN A 86 -34.15 18.13 6.37
CA GLN A 86 -34.75 17.14 5.48
C GLN A 86 -33.79 16.73 4.37
N TRP A 87 -33.07 17.71 3.82
CA TRP A 87 -32.06 17.46 2.81
C TRP A 87 -30.94 16.56 3.34
N LYS A 88 -30.42 16.84 4.55
CA LYS A 88 -29.42 16.00 5.19
C LYS A 88 -29.91 14.56 5.35
N GLN A 89 -31.13 14.34 5.83
CA GLN A 89 -31.68 12.98 5.99
C GLN A 89 -31.81 12.23 4.66
N GLN A 90 -32.25 12.92 3.59
CA GLN A 90 -32.36 12.32 2.27
C GLN A 90 -30.99 11.98 1.67
N TYR A 91 -30.00 12.83 1.88
CA TYR A 91 -28.62 12.59 1.51
C TYR A 91 -28.05 11.35 2.20
N LEU A 92 -28.24 11.24 3.52
CA LEU A 92 -27.81 10.08 4.29
C LEU A 92 -28.40 8.77 3.78
N THR A 93 -29.71 8.78 3.53
CA THR A 93 -30.43 7.57 3.09
C THR A 93 -29.90 7.09 1.74
N ARG A 94 -29.82 7.99 0.74
CA ARG A 94 -29.33 7.64 -0.60
C ARG A 94 -27.88 7.19 -0.60
N LEU A 95 -27.03 7.90 0.13
CA LEU A 95 -25.61 7.56 0.18
C LEU A 95 -25.40 6.19 0.84
N ASN A 96 -26.16 5.87 1.89
CA ASN A 96 -26.10 4.57 2.55
C ASN A 96 -26.56 3.44 1.60
N GLU A 97 -27.68 3.61 0.89
CA GLU A 97 -28.16 2.62 -0.09
C GLU A 97 -27.16 2.40 -1.24
N SER A 98 -26.61 3.49 -1.78
CA SER A 98 -25.68 3.42 -2.91
C SER A 98 -24.33 2.85 -2.52
N LEU A 99 -23.74 3.33 -1.40
CA LEU A 99 -22.47 2.81 -0.91
C LEU A 99 -22.59 1.34 -0.54
N VAL A 100 -23.64 0.90 0.16
CA VAL A 100 -23.81 -0.52 0.50
C VAL A 100 -23.86 -1.38 -0.77
N SER A 101 -24.58 -0.95 -1.82
CA SER A 101 -24.65 -1.66 -3.08
C SER A 101 -23.32 -1.70 -3.84
N GLN A 102 -22.58 -0.59 -3.90
CA GLN A 102 -21.27 -0.54 -4.55
C GLN A 102 -20.22 -1.36 -3.79
N LEU A 103 -20.23 -1.28 -2.45
CA LEU A 103 -19.35 -2.02 -1.56
C LEU A 103 -19.58 -3.54 -1.62
N GLN A 104 -20.83 -3.99 -1.82
CA GLN A 104 -21.14 -5.42 -1.97
C GLN A 104 -20.82 -5.96 -3.37
N ASN A 105 -20.92 -5.12 -4.41
CA ASN A 105 -20.76 -5.55 -5.80
C ASN A 105 -19.35 -5.32 -6.39
N HIS A 106 -18.52 -4.47 -5.78
CA HIS A 106 -17.13 -4.27 -6.20
C HIS A 106 -16.16 -4.96 -5.23
N THR A 107 -15.68 -6.13 -5.61
CA THR A 107 -14.33 -6.52 -5.21
C THR A 107 -13.39 -5.63 -6.02
N TYR A 108 -12.73 -4.66 -5.37
CA TYR A 108 -11.82 -3.70 -6.01
C TYR A 108 -10.58 -4.43 -6.56
N ALA A 109 -10.75 -5.05 -7.71
CA ALA A 109 -9.79 -5.96 -8.33
C ALA A 109 -9.41 -5.52 -9.74
N ASN A 110 -9.73 -4.28 -10.16
CA ASN A 110 -9.51 -3.86 -11.53
C ASN A 110 -8.19 -3.13 -11.72
N LEU A 111 -7.10 -3.89 -11.62
CA LEU A 111 -5.78 -3.47 -12.11
C LEU A 111 -5.41 -4.33 -13.33
N ASP A 112 -6.24 -4.28 -14.39
CA ASP A 112 -6.04 -5.02 -15.65
C ASP A 112 -4.68 -4.73 -16.32
N ASP A 113 -4.01 -3.62 -15.98
CA ASP A 113 -2.77 -3.18 -16.63
C ASP A 113 -1.47 -3.68 -15.97
N LEU A 114 -1.52 -4.26 -14.77
CA LEU A 114 -0.35 -4.79 -14.10
C LEU A 114 -0.33 -6.31 -14.26
N ARG A 115 0.59 -6.85 -15.08
CA ARG A 115 0.88 -8.30 -15.17
C ARG A 115 1.36 -8.84 -13.81
N LEU A 116 0.42 -9.03 -12.88
CA LEU A 116 0.65 -9.47 -11.51
C LEU A 116 0.31 -10.95 -11.37
N PRO A 117 1.05 -11.68 -10.53
CA PRO A 117 0.75 -13.08 -10.25
C PRO A 117 -0.57 -13.24 -9.48
N LEU A 118 -0.97 -12.24 -8.69
CA LEU A 118 -2.31 -12.11 -8.08
C LEU A 118 -2.67 -10.62 -7.95
N PRO A 119 -3.92 -10.22 -8.25
CA PRO A 119 -4.39 -8.86 -8.02
C PRO A 119 -4.50 -8.54 -6.52
N PRO A 120 -4.31 -7.28 -6.09
CA PRO A 120 -4.62 -6.87 -4.74
C PRO A 120 -6.12 -6.99 -4.48
N VAL A 121 -6.49 -7.33 -3.24
CA VAL A 121 -7.88 -7.48 -2.82
C VAL A 121 -8.17 -6.49 -1.70
N VAL A 122 -9.15 -5.63 -1.90
CA VAL A 122 -9.67 -4.74 -0.85
C VAL A 122 -10.88 -5.39 -0.19
N THR A 123 -10.87 -5.41 1.14
CA THR A 123 -11.93 -5.93 2.01
C THR A 123 -12.40 -4.81 2.93
N ILE A 124 -13.71 -4.69 3.10
CA ILE A 124 -14.28 -3.77 4.06
C ILE A 124 -14.29 -4.46 5.42
N LEU A 125 -13.58 -3.89 6.38
CA LEU A 125 -13.52 -4.41 7.75
C LEU A 125 -14.69 -3.90 8.60
N SER A 126 -15.09 -2.64 8.40
CA SER A 126 -16.27 -2.08 9.05
C SER A 126 -16.85 -0.92 8.26
N PHE A 127 -18.16 -0.74 8.42
CA PHE A 127 -18.90 0.39 7.89
C PHE A 127 -19.78 0.92 9.02
N VAL A 128 -19.50 2.14 9.46
CA VAL A 128 -20.32 2.85 10.45
C VAL A 128 -21.21 3.81 9.67
N PRO A 129 -22.52 3.50 9.50
CA PRO A 129 -23.42 4.37 8.78
C PRO A 129 -23.58 5.71 9.50
N PHE A 130 -24.07 6.71 8.78
CA PHE A 130 -24.42 7.98 9.38
C PHE A 130 -25.61 7.84 10.33
N SER A 131 -25.37 8.00 11.62
CA SER A 131 -26.42 7.99 12.65
C SER A 131 -27.09 9.35 12.83
N SER A 132 -26.38 10.44 12.52
CA SER A 132 -26.82 11.82 12.75
C SER A 132 -26.14 12.80 11.80
N HIS A 133 -26.76 13.97 11.60
CA HIS A 133 -26.24 15.06 10.79
C HIS A 133 -24.94 15.73 11.30
N ASN A 134 -24.50 15.35 12.51
CA ASN A 134 -23.28 15.83 13.16
C ASN A 134 -22.16 14.77 13.20
N GLU A 135 -22.42 13.55 12.72
CA GLU A 135 -21.46 12.46 12.77
C GLU A 135 -20.92 12.17 11.37
N THR A 136 -19.63 11.82 11.32
CA THR A 136 -18.96 11.42 10.09
C THR A 136 -19.13 9.92 9.89
N CYS A 137 -19.42 9.50 8.67
CA CYS A 137 -19.41 8.08 8.35
C CYS A 137 -17.96 7.60 8.30
N GLN A 138 -17.70 6.45 8.90
CA GLN A 138 -16.37 5.85 8.92
C GLN A 138 -16.40 4.49 8.22
N ILE A 139 -15.56 4.35 7.20
CA ILE A 139 -15.39 3.12 6.44
C ILE A 139 -13.96 2.65 6.67
N LEU A 140 -13.82 1.45 7.24
CA LEU A 140 -12.51 0.82 7.43
C LEU A 140 -12.29 -0.19 6.31
N LEU A 141 -11.23 0.04 5.54
CA LEU A 141 -10.80 -0.82 4.44
C LEU A 141 -9.47 -1.48 4.77
N GLU A 142 -9.30 -2.70 4.29
CA GLU A 142 -8.04 -3.44 4.31
C GLU A 142 -7.73 -3.93 2.90
N SER A 143 -6.54 -3.61 2.40
CA SER A 143 -6.02 -4.09 1.14
C SER A 143 -4.92 -5.11 1.38
N ASN A 144 -5.03 -6.24 0.68
CA ASN A 144 -4.08 -7.34 0.72
C ASN A 144 -3.45 -7.51 -0.67
N ALA A 145 -2.13 -7.37 -0.76
CA ALA A 145 -1.39 -7.53 -2.00
C ALA A 145 -0.27 -8.58 -1.88
N LYS A 146 -0.04 -9.34 -2.95
CA LYS A 146 1.04 -10.32 -3.03
C LYS A 146 1.91 -10.07 -4.27
N PHE A 147 3.21 -9.88 -4.06
CA PHE A 147 4.19 -9.74 -5.14
C PHE A 147 5.34 -10.72 -4.94
N ASN A 148 5.51 -11.69 -5.85
CA ASN A 148 6.61 -12.66 -5.83
C ASN A 148 6.87 -13.29 -4.44
N ASN A 149 5.81 -13.86 -3.84
CA ASN A 149 5.77 -14.47 -2.50
C ASN A 149 5.99 -13.54 -1.29
N VAL A 150 6.09 -12.23 -1.52
CA VAL A 150 5.99 -11.24 -0.45
C VAL A 150 4.55 -10.77 -0.33
N PHE A 151 4.03 -10.80 0.88
CA PHE A 151 2.69 -10.31 1.21
C PHE A 151 2.78 -8.97 1.92
N TYR A 152 1.86 -8.08 1.59
CA TYR A 152 1.70 -6.82 2.28
C TYR A 152 0.21 -6.54 2.52
N LYS A 153 -0.09 -6.01 3.71
CA LYS A 153 -1.45 -5.68 4.15
C LYS A 153 -1.49 -4.22 4.57
N GLN A 154 -2.34 -3.42 3.96
CA GLN A 154 -2.51 -2.01 4.31
C GLN A 154 -3.94 -1.77 4.78
N LYS A 155 -4.10 -1.04 5.87
CA LYS A 155 -5.42 -0.59 6.35
C LYS A 155 -5.56 0.90 6.11
N ALA A 156 -6.76 1.33 5.73
CA ALA A 156 -7.10 2.74 5.62
C ALA A 156 -8.51 2.98 6.16
N ARG A 157 -8.69 4.12 6.80
CA ARG A 157 -9.98 4.64 7.22
C ARG A 157 -10.37 5.78 6.28
N ILE A 158 -11.55 5.67 5.70
CA ILE A 158 -12.19 6.73 4.95
C ILE A 158 -13.28 7.34 5.83
N GLU A 159 -13.22 8.66 5.99
CA GLU A 159 -14.19 9.46 6.72
C GLU A 159 -14.97 10.30 5.72
N ILE A 160 -16.30 10.28 5.84
CA ILE A 160 -17.20 11.04 4.97
C ILE A 160 -18.00 12.01 5.84
N ASP A 161 -17.92 13.30 5.54
CA ASP A 161 -18.63 14.39 6.21
C ASP A 161 -19.98 14.65 5.55
N ILE A 162 -20.93 15.10 6.36
CA ILE A 162 -22.24 15.51 5.88
C ILE A 162 -22.21 17.01 5.57
N PRO A 163 -22.47 17.42 4.31
CA PRO A 163 -22.60 18.83 3.96
C PRO A 163 -23.65 19.55 4.81
N ASN A 164 -23.31 20.75 5.28
CA ASN A 164 -24.15 21.49 6.22
C ASN A 164 -25.42 22.09 5.60
N ASN A 165 -25.37 22.44 4.32
CA ASN A 165 -26.44 23.07 3.56
C ASN A 165 -26.64 22.33 2.22
N PRO A 166 -27.83 22.43 1.59
CA PRO A 166 -28.01 21.95 0.24
C PRO A 166 -27.05 22.66 -0.73
N PRO A 167 -26.53 21.96 -1.75
CA PRO A 167 -25.61 22.53 -2.72
C PRO A 167 -26.35 23.57 -3.56
N GLN A 168 -25.98 24.84 -3.38
CA GLN A 168 -26.04 25.76 -4.51
C GLN A 168 -24.94 25.37 -5.49
N ALA A 169 -25.14 25.58 -6.79
CA ALA A 169 -24.38 24.98 -7.91
C ALA A 169 -22.84 24.95 -7.81
N HIS A 170 -22.21 25.73 -6.92
CA HIS A 170 -20.76 25.75 -6.69
C HIS A 170 -20.34 25.83 -5.21
N ALA A 171 -21.27 25.68 -4.25
CA ALA A 171 -21.01 26.04 -2.85
C ALA A 171 -20.25 24.98 -2.04
N ILE A 172 -20.23 23.73 -2.51
CA ILE A 172 -19.67 22.60 -1.76
C ILE A 172 -18.59 21.95 -2.61
N ASN A 173 -17.36 21.89 -2.08
CA ASN A 173 -16.28 21.15 -2.69
C ASN A 173 -16.39 19.66 -2.26
N PRO A 174 -16.70 18.72 -3.17
CA PRO A 174 -16.85 17.30 -2.83
C PRO A 174 -15.59 16.72 -2.16
N ASN A 175 -14.41 17.18 -2.57
CA ASN A 175 -13.13 16.72 -2.01
C ASN A 175 -12.91 17.15 -0.56
N SER A 176 -13.67 18.13 -0.05
CA SER A 176 -13.62 18.50 1.37
C SER A 176 -14.47 17.61 2.26
N LEU A 177 -15.32 16.77 1.67
CA LEU A 177 -16.25 15.91 2.39
C LEU A 177 -15.73 14.49 2.58
N THR A 178 -14.66 14.11 1.90
CA THR A 178 -14.06 12.78 2.03
C THR A 178 -12.60 12.92 2.45
N ARG A 179 -12.19 12.11 3.44
CA ARG A 179 -10.81 12.06 3.91
C ARG A 179 -10.36 10.62 4.04
N MET A 180 -9.19 10.31 3.52
CA MET A 180 -8.53 9.02 3.72
C MET A 180 -7.37 9.16 4.71
N SER A 181 -7.27 8.21 5.62
CA SER A 181 -6.16 8.11 6.59
C SER A 181 -5.63 6.68 6.62
N TYR A 182 -4.33 6.52 6.37
CA TYR A 182 -3.67 5.22 6.50
C TYR A 182 -3.46 4.89 7.96
N LEU A 183 -3.79 3.66 8.34
CA LEU A 183 -3.58 3.15 9.70
C LEU A 183 -2.21 2.46 9.79
N PRO A 184 -1.54 2.55 10.96
CA PRO A 184 -0.29 1.85 11.17
C PRO A 184 -0.47 0.34 11.02
N GLN A 185 0.57 -0.32 10.52
CA GLN A 185 0.64 -1.78 10.55
C GLN A 185 0.88 -2.23 12.00
N GLU A 186 -0.02 -3.06 12.52
CA GLU A 186 0.15 -3.77 13.80
C GLU A 186 1.08 -4.98 13.65
#